data_AF-A0A938FW29-F1
#
_entry.id   AF-A0A938FW29-F1
#
_cell.length_a   1.000
_cell.length_b   1.000
_cell.length_c   1.000
_cell.angle_alpha   90.00
_cell.angle_beta   90.00
_cell.angle_gamma   90.00
#
_symmetry.space_group_name_H-M   'P 1'
#
loop_
_entity.id
_entity.type
_entity.pdbx_description
1 polymer ?
#
loop_
_entity_poly.entity_id
_entity_poly.type
_entity_poly.pdbx_seq_one_letter_code
_entity_poly.pdbx_strand_id
1 'polypeptide(L)'
;MLPSLQAQDIPELMAQSAELLRSFQTIVTRFNTLLAGIEAGEGNIGKFLKDEEFYTRLNAVAAETERLLAEVRTGSGTLSRLINDDSLYQEVRAPLKRLDGLLGNLQKGKGTAGRLLNDAALYQELQATVREVRDLVAELNAGQGTAGKLLNDERLYSELTQLTARLDGLIQKVNSGQGTLGQLVVNQQLYESMNSATRELQALVKDVRANPKKFLSIKLSLF
;
A
#
# COMPACT_ATOMS: atom_id res chain seq x y z
N MET A 1 -9.36 56.43 -2.23
CA MET A 1 -9.58 56.94 -0.86
C MET A 1 -9.33 55.79 0.09
N LEU A 2 -8.27 55.88 0.90
CA LEU A 2 -7.95 54.87 1.93
C LEU A 2 -8.74 55.20 3.20
N PRO A 3 -9.40 54.24 3.86
CA PRO A 3 -10.16 54.53 5.07
C PRO A 3 -9.19 54.95 6.18
N SER A 4 -9.43 56.10 6.80
CA SER A 4 -8.69 56.55 7.98
C SER A 4 -9.09 55.69 9.17
N LEU A 5 -8.14 54.94 9.74
CA LEU A 5 -8.29 54.32 11.07
C LEU A 5 -8.59 55.43 12.08
N GLN A 6 -9.80 55.43 12.63
CA GLN A 6 -10.25 56.43 13.59
C GLN A 6 -9.57 56.20 14.92
N ALA A 7 -9.23 57.27 15.65
CA ALA A 7 -8.58 57.22 16.96
C ALA A 7 -9.37 56.47 18.06
N GLN A 8 -10.57 55.94 17.75
CA GLN A 8 -11.39 55.12 18.64
C GLN A 8 -10.93 53.65 18.71
N ASP A 9 -10.15 53.15 17.74
CA ASP A 9 -9.74 51.72 17.70
C ASP A 9 -8.48 51.42 18.53
N ILE A 10 -7.70 52.45 18.90
CA ILE A 10 -6.42 52.27 19.60
C ILE A 10 -6.58 51.70 21.03
N PRO A 11 -7.52 52.15 21.86
CA PRO A 11 -7.72 51.57 23.20
C PRO A 11 -8.14 50.09 23.14
N GLU A 12 -8.93 49.72 22.15
CA GLU A 12 -9.43 48.34 21.97
C GLU A 12 -8.32 47.41 21.45
N LEU A 13 -7.52 47.88 20.49
CA LEU A 13 -6.30 47.19 20.06
C LEU A 13 -5.28 47.04 21.19
N MET A 14 -5.11 48.07 22.03
CA MET A 14 -4.23 48.00 23.20
C MET A 14 -4.73 46.97 24.21
N ALA A 15 -6.05 46.91 24.48
CA ALA A 15 -6.64 45.91 25.35
C ALA A 15 -6.45 44.48 24.81
N GLN A 16 -6.68 44.27 23.51
CA GLN A 16 -6.44 42.99 22.84
C GLN A 16 -4.95 42.59 22.89
N SER A 17 -4.03 43.53 22.69
CA SER A 17 -2.59 43.26 22.76
C SER A 17 -2.14 42.90 24.18
N ALA A 18 -2.72 43.54 25.21
CA ALA A 18 -2.43 43.23 26.60
C ALA A 18 -2.91 41.80 26.95
N GLU A 19 -4.08 41.39 26.45
CA GLU A 19 -4.60 40.05 26.67
C GLU A 19 -3.78 38.98 25.94
N LEU A 20 -3.31 39.28 24.72
CA LEU A 20 -2.38 38.42 23.98
C LEU A 20 -1.05 38.24 24.72
N LEU A 21 -0.48 39.33 25.26
CA LEU A 21 0.75 39.26 26.06
C LEU A 21 0.56 38.42 27.33
N ARG A 22 -0.60 38.55 27.99
CA ARG A 22 -0.94 37.74 29.18
C ARG A 22 -1.11 36.26 28.83
N SER A 23 -1.78 35.97 27.72
CA SER A 23 -1.94 34.61 27.19
C SER A 23 -0.60 33.99 26.84
N PHE A 24 0.28 34.75 26.17
CA PHE A 24 1.62 34.32 25.83
C PHE A 24 2.47 34.03 27.08
N GLN A 25 2.46 34.92 28.08
CA GLN A 25 3.16 34.69 29.35
C GLN A 25 2.68 33.40 30.03
N THR A 26 1.37 33.16 30.04
CA THR A 26 0.79 31.94 30.62
C THR A 26 1.28 30.68 29.90
N ILE A 27 1.37 30.72 28.57
CA ILE A 27 1.89 29.60 27.76
C ILE A 27 3.37 29.35 28.09
N VAL A 28 4.19 30.40 28.15
CA VAL A 28 5.62 30.29 28.48
C VAL A 28 5.81 29.70 29.87
N THR A 29 5.03 30.14 30.87
CA THR A 29 5.11 29.58 32.23
C THR A 29 4.74 28.10 32.24
N ARG A 30 3.63 27.72 31.58
CA ARG A 30 3.21 26.30 31.51
C ARG A 30 4.25 25.44 30.80
N PHE A 31 4.87 25.97 29.75
CA PHE A 31 5.94 25.28 29.02
C PHE A 31 7.18 25.05 29.90
N ASN A 32 7.60 26.07 30.65
CA ASN A 32 8.71 25.93 31.59
C ASN A 32 8.41 24.89 32.68
N THR A 33 7.18 24.84 33.19
CA THR A 33 6.77 23.81 34.15
C THR A 33 6.79 22.40 33.55
N LEU A 34 6.35 22.24 32.30
CA LEU A 34 6.43 20.95 31.60
C LEU A 34 7.88 20.50 31.39
N LEU A 35 8.76 21.41 30.97
CA LEU A 35 10.19 21.11 30.81
C LEU A 35 10.83 20.70 32.14
N ALA A 36 10.57 21.45 33.21
CA ALA A 36 11.07 21.12 34.54
C ALA A 36 10.57 19.74 35.00
N GLY A 37 9.30 19.41 34.75
CA GLY A 37 8.74 18.09 35.02
C GLY A 37 9.43 16.98 34.23
N ILE A 38 9.72 17.19 32.94
CA ILE A 38 10.46 16.22 32.11
C ILE A 38 11.89 16.01 32.64
N GLU A 39 12.61 17.08 32.97
CA GLU A 39 13.98 17.01 33.50
C GLU A 39 14.04 16.29 34.85
N ALA A 40 13.03 16.52 35.70
CA ALA A 40 12.84 15.86 36.99
C ALA A 40 12.36 14.41 36.86
N GLY A 41 12.02 13.94 35.65
CA GLY A 41 11.51 12.58 35.43
C GLY A 41 10.04 12.40 35.80
N GLU A 42 9.29 13.50 35.94
CA GLU A 42 7.87 13.52 36.26
C GLU A 42 7.01 13.38 35.00
N GLY A 43 5.80 12.85 35.17
CA GLY A 43 4.91 12.50 34.06
C GLY A 43 5.41 11.35 33.20
N ASN A 44 4.62 10.95 32.20
CA ASN A 44 4.95 9.75 31.40
C ASN A 44 6.21 9.96 30.54
N ILE A 45 6.44 11.17 30.02
CA ILE A 45 7.62 11.48 29.19
C ILE A 45 8.88 11.52 30.05
N GLY A 46 8.84 12.19 31.21
CA GLY A 46 9.97 12.23 32.13
C GLY A 46 10.34 10.82 32.63
N LYS A 47 9.35 10.03 33.06
CA LYS A 47 9.57 8.64 33.50
C LYS A 47 10.15 7.77 32.40
N PHE A 48 9.63 7.88 31.17
CA PHE A 48 10.13 7.14 30.02
C PHE A 48 11.57 7.54 29.66
N LEU A 49 11.88 8.85 29.67
CA LEU A 49 13.24 9.34 29.37
C LEU A 49 14.26 9.05 30.47
N LYS A 50 13.82 8.74 31.69
CA LYS A 50 14.69 8.34 32.81
C LYS A 50 14.72 6.82 33.03
N ASP A 51 14.02 6.05 32.20
CA ASP A 51 13.92 4.60 32.35
C ASP A 51 15.25 3.92 31.99
N GLU A 52 15.90 3.33 32.99
CA GLU A 52 17.15 2.59 32.83
C GLU A 52 17.01 1.38 31.89
N GLU A 53 15.84 0.75 31.86
CA GLU A 53 15.56 -0.38 30.98
C GLU A 53 15.55 0.06 29.52
N PHE A 54 14.96 1.23 29.23
CA PHE A 54 14.96 1.82 27.91
C PHE A 54 16.38 2.13 27.41
N TYR A 55 17.22 2.76 28.24
CA TYR A 55 18.63 3.00 27.89
C TYR A 55 19.39 1.70 27.63
N THR A 56 19.15 0.68 28.46
CA THR A 56 19.78 -0.63 28.31
C THR A 56 19.39 -1.29 26.98
N ARG A 57 18.09 -1.24 26.63
CA ARG A 57 17.59 -1.74 25.34
C ARG A 57 18.14 -0.96 24.15
N LEU A 58 18.22 0.37 24.24
CA LEU A 58 18.82 1.20 23.20
C LEU A 58 20.30 0.87 22.98
N ASN A 59 21.06 0.70 24.07
CA ASN A 59 22.47 0.32 23.98
C ASN A 59 22.66 -1.06 23.37
N ALA A 60 21.78 -2.03 23.69
CA ALA A 60 21.79 -3.35 23.06
C ALA A 60 21.50 -3.28 21.56
N VAL A 61 20.54 -2.45 21.14
CA VAL A 61 20.23 -2.22 19.72
C VAL A 61 21.40 -1.56 19.00
N ALA A 62 22.05 -0.57 19.64
CA ALA A 62 23.23 0.08 19.08
C ALA A 62 24.38 -0.92 18.89
N ALA A 63 24.65 -1.77 19.88
CA ALA A 63 25.68 -2.80 19.79
C ALA A 63 25.38 -3.84 18.70
N GLU A 64 24.13 -4.28 18.56
CA GLU A 64 23.72 -5.19 17.49
C GLU A 64 23.83 -4.53 16.10
N THR A 65 23.52 -3.24 16.01
CA THR A 65 23.67 -2.46 14.77
C THR A 65 25.14 -2.34 14.37
N GLU A 66 26.03 -2.07 15.33
CA GLU A 66 27.48 -2.05 15.09
C GLU A 66 27.99 -3.43 14.65
N ARG A 67 27.49 -4.52 15.26
CA ARG A 67 27.81 -5.90 14.88
C ARG A 67 27.38 -6.21 13.45
N LEU A 68 26.15 -5.87 13.08
CA LEU A 68 25.63 -6.05 11.71
C LEU A 68 26.44 -5.23 10.69
N LEU A 69 26.78 -3.98 11.02
CA LEU A 69 27.60 -3.13 10.15
C LEU A 69 29.02 -3.69 9.98
N ALA A 70 29.60 -4.28 11.03
CA ALA A 70 30.88 -4.97 10.95
C ALA A 70 30.80 -6.24 10.08
N GLU A 71 29.73 -7.03 10.18
CA GLU A 71 29.49 -8.20 9.33
C GLU A 71 29.31 -7.83 7.85
N VAL A 72 28.64 -6.71 7.58
CA VAL A 72 28.50 -6.18 6.21
C VAL A 72 29.85 -5.76 5.63
N ARG A 73 30.67 -5.06 6.42
CA ARG A 73 32.02 -4.61 6.01
C ARG A 73 33.01 -5.76 5.83
N THR A 74 32.92 -6.79 6.66
CA THR A 74 33.87 -7.92 6.65
C THR A 74 33.49 -9.02 5.65
N GLY A 75 32.34 -8.89 4.96
CA GLY A 75 31.97 -9.84 3.89
C GLY A 75 31.39 -11.16 4.36
N SER A 76 31.33 -11.40 5.68
CA SER A 76 31.13 -12.74 6.26
C SER A 76 29.66 -13.11 6.53
N GLY A 77 28.73 -12.15 6.41
CA GLY A 77 27.29 -12.36 6.63
C GLY A 77 26.48 -12.71 5.37
N THR A 78 25.29 -13.31 5.57
CA THR A 78 24.32 -13.58 4.49
C THR A 78 23.84 -12.30 3.81
N LEU A 79 23.73 -11.19 4.55
CA LEU A 79 23.41 -9.87 4.02
C LEU A 79 24.54 -9.29 3.16
N SER A 80 25.81 -9.53 3.53
CA SER A 80 26.94 -9.09 2.71
C SER A 80 27.02 -9.90 1.40
N ARG A 81 26.74 -11.21 1.44
CA ARG A 81 26.56 -11.99 0.21
C ARG A 81 25.39 -11.46 -0.62
N LEU A 82 24.24 -11.18 -0.01
CA LEU A 82 23.08 -10.62 -0.73
C LEU A 82 23.40 -9.28 -1.43
N ILE A 83 24.18 -8.41 -0.78
CA ILE A 83 24.52 -7.08 -1.33
C ILE A 83 25.65 -7.15 -2.36
N ASN A 84 26.60 -8.06 -2.19
CA ASN A 84 27.81 -8.16 -3.04
C ASN A 84 27.75 -9.28 -4.09
N ASP A 85 26.65 -10.01 -4.21
CA ASP A 85 26.53 -11.11 -5.17
C ASP A 85 26.02 -10.62 -6.53
N ASP A 86 26.92 -10.61 -7.51
CA ASP A 86 26.64 -10.26 -8.91
C ASP A 86 25.53 -11.10 -9.54
N SER A 87 25.23 -12.30 -8.99
CA SER A 87 24.14 -13.15 -9.47
C SER A 87 22.76 -12.54 -9.22
N LEU A 88 22.55 -11.82 -8.11
CA LEU A 88 21.30 -11.11 -7.83
C LEU A 88 21.02 -10.02 -8.86
N TYR A 89 22.05 -9.29 -9.26
CA TYR A 89 21.93 -8.29 -10.31
C TYR A 89 21.48 -8.94 -11.63
N GLN A 90 21.99 -10.13 -11.96
CA GLN A 90 21.56 -10.89 -13.14
C GLN A 90 20.15 -11.46 -13.00
N GLU A 91 19.78 -11.93 -11.81
CA GLU A 91 18.47 -12.50 -11.50
C GLU A 91 17.36 -11.45 -11.48
N VAL A 92 17.65 -10.20 -11.08
CA VAL A 92 16.70 -9.07 -11.16
C VAL A 92 16.61 -8.52 -12.59
N ARG A 93 17.72 -8.48 -13.33
CA ARG A 93 17.74 -7.95 -14.69
C ARG A 93 16.98 -8.83 -15.69
N ALA A 94 16.97 -10.14 -15.51
CA ALA A 94 16.31 -11.05 -16.44
C ALA A 94 14.77 -10.87 -16.50
N PRO A 95 14.03 -10.81 -15.38
CA PRO A 95 12.62 -10.45 -15.35
C PRO A 95 12.35 -9.05 -15.89
N LEU A 96 13.16 -8.05 -15.52
CA LEU A 96 13.00 -6.67 -16.01
C LEU A 96 13.13 -6.60 -17.54
N LYS A 97 14.13 -7.26 -18.11
CA LYS A 97 14.29 -7.33 -19.57
C LYS A 97 13.12 -8.04 -20.27
N ARG A 98 12.53 -9.06 -19.63
CA ARG A 98 11.32 -9.73 -20.14
C ARG A 98 10.11 -8.79 -20.07
N LEU A 99 9.97 -8.04 -18.98
CA LEU A 99 8.91 -7.05 -18.81
C LEU A 99 9.03 -5.92 -19.84
N ASP A 100 10.23 -5.37 -20.06
CA ASP A 100 10.48 -4.38 -21.11
C ASP A 100 10.10 -4.92 -22.50
N GLY A 101 10.41 -6.19 -22.77
CA GLY A 101 10.01 -6.86 -24.01
C GLY A 101 8.50 -7.02 -24.16
N LEU A 102 7.80 -7.37 -23.08
CA LEU A 102 6.33 -7.46 -23.06
C LEU A 102 5.68 -6.09 -23.25
N LEU A 103 6.17 -5.06 -22.56
CA LEU A 103 5.68 -3.69 -22.69
C LEU A 103 5.93 -3.14 -24.09
N GLY A 104 7.11 -3.39 -24.66
CA GLY A 104 7.41 -3.00 -26.05
C GLY A 104 6.54 -3.73 -27.07
N ASN A 105 6.18 -4.99 -26.82
CA ASN A 105 5.24 -5.73 -27.66
C ASN A 105 3.81 -5.20 -27.53
N LEU A 106 3.38 -4.86 -26.31
CA LEU A 106 2.07 -4.30 -26.02
C LEU A 106 1.89 -2.92 -26.68
N GLN A 107 2.88 -2.03 -26.56
CA GLN A 107 2.90 -0.74 -27.24
C GLN A 107 2.86 -0.87 -28.77
N LYS A 108 3.50 -1.91 -29.32
CA LYS A 108 3.49 -2.20 -30.77
C LYS A 108 2.26 -2.98 -31.22
N GLY A 109 1.27 -3.19 -30.35
CA GLY A 109 0.05 -3.90 -30.67
C GLY A 109 0.23 -5.41 -30.92
N LYS A 110 1.33 -6.00 -30.45
CA LYS A 110 1.61 -7.45 -30.60
C LYS A 110 0.96 -8.25 -29.47
N GLY A 111 0.49 -9.45 -29.80
CA GLY A 111 -0.25 -10.32 -28.88
C GLY A 111 -1.71 -9.89 -28.68
N THR A 112 -2.50 -10.69 -27.97
CA THR A 112 -3.94 -10.42 -27.76
C THR A 112 -4.18 -9.12 -27.00
N ALA A 113 -3.44 -8.87 -25.92
CA ALA A 113 -3.53 -7.62 -25.14
C ALA A 113 -3.10 -6.39 -25.94
N GLY A 114 -1.99 -6.48 -26.69
CA GLY A 114 -1.54 -5.38 -27.54
C GLY A 114 -2.53 -5.08 -28.67
N ARG A 115 -3.08 -6.10 -29.31
CA ARG A 115 -4.12 -5.94 -30.35
C ARG A 115 -5.37 -5.30 -29.78
N LEU A 116 -5.83 -5.76 -28.61
CA LEU A 116 -7.01 -5.23 -27.93
C LEU A 116 -6.83 -3.74 -27.55
N LEU A 117 -5.66 -3.36 -27.04
CA LEU A 117 -5.37 -1.97 -26.67
C LEU A 117 -5.23 -1.03 -27.86
N ASN A 118 -4.85 -1.55 -29.04
CA ASN A 118 -4.74 -0.78 -30.27
C ASN A 118 -5.97 -0.94 -31.19
N ASP A 119 -7.03 -1.56 -30.70
CA ASP A 119 -8.23 -1.83 -31.49
C ASP A 119 -9.08 -0.55 -31.61
N ALA A 120 -9.13 0.00 -32.82
CA ALA A 120 -9.91 1.18 -33.12
C ALA A 120 -11.43 0.95 -32.97
N ALA A 121 -11.91 -0.26 -33.24
CA ALA A 121 -13.32 -0.61 -33.07
C ALA A 121 -13.69 -0.66 -31.58
N LEU A 122 -12.82 -1.22 -30.74
CA LEU A 122 -13.04 -1.19 -29.28
C LEU A 122 -13.05 0.25 -28.73
N TYR A 123 -12.17 1.12 -29.23
CA TYR A 123 -12.17 2.52 -28.84
C TYR A 123 -13.47 3.24 -29.26
N GLN A 124 -13.97 2.95 -30.45
CA GLN A 124 -15.25 3.49 -30.93
C GLN A 124 -16.44 2.96 -30.11
N GLU A 125 -16.44 1.67 -29.79
CA GLU A 125 -17.46 1.03 -28.96
C GLU A 125 -17.47 1.64 -27.55
N LEU A 126 -16.30 1.80 -26.93
CA LEU A 126 -16.16 2.45 -25.62
C LEU A 126 -16.65 3.90 -25.66
N GLN A 127 -16.37 4.64 -26.73
CA GLN A 127 -16.91 5.99 -26.89
C GLN A 127 -18.43 5.99 -27.02
N ALA A 128 -19.01 5.03 -27.75
CA ALA A 128 -20.46 4.88 -27.88
C ALA A 128 -21.10 4.55 -26.52
N THR A 129 -20.56 3.58 -25.80
CA THR A 129 -21.01 3.24 -24.44
C THR A 129 -20.93 4.43 -23.48
N VAL A 130 -19.83 5.21 -23.53
CA VAL A 130 -19.70 6.42 -22.69
C VAL A 130 -20.75 7.47 -23.04
N ARG A 131 -21.12 7.61 -24.31
CA ARG A 131 -22.22 8.51 -24.71
C ARG A 131 -23.56 8.00 -24.19
N GLU A 132 -23.88 6.72 -24.39
CA GLU A 132 -25.12 6.12 -23.89
C GLU A 132 -25.25 6.23 -22.37
N VAL A 133 -24.16 6.02 -21.62
CA VAL A 133 -24.15 6.20 -20.16
C VAL A 133 -24.37 7.67 -19.78
N ARG A 134 -23.76 8.62 -20.50
CA ARG A 134 -24.00 10.05 -20.27
C ARG A 134 -25.45 10.45 -20.56
N ASP A 135 -26.01 9.94 -21.63
CA ASP A 135 -27.40 10.21 -22.02
C ASP A 135 -28.36 9.63 -20.98
N LEU A 136 -28.12 8.40 -20.53
CA LEU A 136 -28.88 7.79 -19.44
C LEU A 136 -28.77 8.60 -18.14
N VAL A 137 -27.58 9.08 -17.77
CA VAL A 137 -27.40 9.95 -16.59
C VAL A 137 -28.12 11.29 -16.77
N ALA A 138 -28.14 11.86 -17.98
CA ALA A 138 -28.87 13.08 -18.27
C ALA A 138 -30.39 12.88 -18.17
N GLU A 139 -30.91 11.77 -18.69
CA GLU A 139 -32.33 11.37 -18.57
C GLU A 139 -32.74 11.12 -17.12
N LEU A 140 -31.88 10.45 -16.34
CA LEU A 140 -32.04 10.25 -14.90
C LEU A 140 -32.12 11.59 -14.13
N ASN A 141 -31.18 12.50 -14.40
CA ASN A 141 -31.17 13.83 -13.77
C ASN A 141 -32.37 14.69 -14.18
N ALA A 142 -32.88 14.50 -15.40
CA ALA A 142 -34.11 15.15 -15.87
C ALA A 142 -35.38 14.51 -15.31
N GLY A 143 -35.27 13.41 -14.55
CA GLY A 143 -36.40 12.67 -14.00
C GLY A 143 -37.27 12.00 -15.06
N GLN A 144 -36.73 11.77 -16.26
CA GLN A 144 -37.46 11.19 -17.39
C GLN A 144 -37.27 9.66 -17.44
N GLY A 145 -38.28 8.95 -17.96
CA GLY A 145 -38.26 7.48 -18.08
C GLY A 145 -38.62 6.71 -16.79
N THR A 146 -38.62 5.38 -16.87
CA THR A 146 -38.87 4.50 -15.71
C THR A 146 -37.74 4.58 -14.68
N ALA A 147 -36.50 4.77 -15.12
CA ALA A 147 -35.33 4.88 -14.25
C ALA A 147 -35.31 6.20 -13.44
N GLY A 148 -35.73 7.34 -14.03
CA GLY A 148 -35.91 8.60 -13.30
C GLY A 148 -37.05 8.54 -12.27
N LYS A 149 -38.08 7.72 -12.52
CA LYS A 149 -39.16 7.41 -11.56
C LYS A 149 -38.71 6.44 -10.44
N LEU A 150 -37.72 5.59 -10.72
CA LEU A 150 -37.15 4.59 -9.79
C LEU A 150 -36.16 5.18 -8.78
N LEU A 151 -35.52 6.33 -9.09
CA LEU A 151 -34.61 7.01 -8.16
C LEU A 151 -35.29 7.54 -6.88
N ASN A 152 -36.62 7.68 -6.90
CA ASN A 152 -37.42 8.05 -5.73
C ASN A 152 -38.17 6.84 -5.11
N ASP A 153 -37.89 5.61 -5.56
CA ASP A 153 -38.59 4.42 -5.06
C ASP A 153 -37.86 3.84 -3.83
N GLU A 154 -38.49 3.98 -2.67
CA GLU A 154 -38.01 3.44 -1.38
C GLU A 154 -37.72 1.94 -1.42
N ARG A 155 -38.34 1.17 -2.34
CA ARG A 155 -38.11 -0.27 -2.48
C ARG A 155 -36.72 -0.58 -3.03
N LEU A 156 -36.23 0.19 -3.99
CA LEU A 156 -34.90 0.00 -4.57
C LEU A 156 -33.80 0.28 -3.53
N TYR A 157 -34.00 1.32 -2.71
CA TYR A 157 -33.11 1.61 -1.58
C TYR A 157 -33.07 0.46 -0.57
N SER A 158 -34.22 -0.13 -0.26
CA SER A 158 -34.32 -1.29 0.63
C SER A 158 -33.60 -2.53 0.07
N GLU A 159 -33.74 -2.81 -1.23
CA GLU A 159 -33.07 -3.94 -1.88
C GLU A 159 -31.55 -3.74 -1.96
N LEU A 160 -31.08 -2.53 -2.28
CA LEU A 160 -29.65 -2.18 -2.28
C LEU A 160 -29.04 -2.30 -0.87
N THR A 161 -29.78 -1.87 0.15
CA THR A 161 -29.36 -2.01 1.56
C THR A 161 -29.22 -3.48 1.94
N GLN A 162 -30.17 -4.34 1.55
CA GLN A 162 -30.10 -5.77 1.80
C GLN A 162 -28.96 -6.46 1.05
N LEU A 163 -28.68 -6.05 -0.19
CA LEU A 163 -27.54 -6.57 -0.96
C LEU A 163 -26.22 -6.22 -0.28
N THR A 164 -26.09 -4.98 0.20
CA THR A 164 -24.89 -4.51 0.90
C THR A 164 -24.67 -5.30 2.19
N ALA A 165 -25.72 -5.53 2.98
CA ALA A 165 -25.65 -6.35 4.19
C ALA A 165 -25.23 -7.81 3.89
N ARG A 166 -25.67 -8.38 2.77
CA ARG A 166 -25.24 -9.73 2.33
C ARG A 166 -23.77 -9.75 1.91
N LEU A 167 -23.30 -8.71 1.22
CA LEU A 167 -21.90 -8.56 0.82
C LEU A 167 -20.99 -8.40 2.04
N ASP A 168 -21.37 -7.59 3.02
CA ASP A 168 -20.63 -7.44 4.28
C ASP A 168 -20.49 -8.77 5.03
N GLY A 169 -21.58 -9.55 5.09
CA GLY A 169 -21.55 -10.88 5.68
C GLY A 169 -20.63 -11.86 4.92
N LEU A 170 -20.55 -11.75 3.59
CA LEU A 170 -19.63 -12.52 2.77
C LEU A 170 -18.17 -12.12 3.04
N ILE A 171 -17.88 -10.83 3.11
CA ILE A 171 -16.55 -10.29 3.40
C ILE A 171 -16.08 -10.70 4.80
N GLN A 172 -16.96 -10.64 5.81
CA GLN A 172 -16.64 -11.11 7.15
C GLN A 172 -16.35 -12.62 7.18
N LYS A 173 -17.09 -13.44 6.43
CA LYS A 173 -16.82 -14.87 6.31
C LYS A 173 -15.46 -15.15 5.66
N VAL A 174 -15.10 -14.42 4.62
CA VAL A 174 -13.77 -14.52 4.00
C VAL A 174 -12.67 -14.12 4.98
N ASN A 175 -12.81 -12.97 5.65
CA ASN A 175 -11.81 -12.47 6.60
C ASN A 175 -11.66 -13.38 7.84
N SER A 176 -12.74 -14.04 8.26
CA SER A 176 -12.70 -15.02 9.35
C SER A 176 -12.23 -16.42 8.93
N GLY A 177 -11.86 -16.60 7.65
CA GLY A 177 -11.39 -17.89 7.14
C GLY A 177 -12.47 -18.93 6.93
N GLN A 178 -13.75 -18.55 6.92
CA GLN A 178 -14.85 -19.46 6.66
C GLN A 178 -14.98 -19.75 5.15
N GLY A 179 -15.19 -21.03 4.82
CA GLY A 179 -15.29 -21.49 3.45
C GLY A 179 -13.94 -21.52 2.71
N THR A 180 -13.95 -22.06 1.50
CA THR A 180 -12.72 -22.32 0.71
C THR A 180 -11.96 -21.05 0.36
N LEU A 181 -12.67 -19.97 0.03
CA LEU A 181 -12.07 -18.65 -0.25
C LEU A 181 -11.50 -18.00 1.00
N GLY A 182 -12.20 -18.09 2.14
CA GLY A 182 -11.66 -17.61 3.41
C GLY A 182 -10.41 -18.38 3.81
N GLN A 183 -10.45 -19.70 3.76
CA GLN A 183 -9.27 -20.55 4.02
C GLN A 183 -8.10 -20.20 3.10
N LEU A 184 -8.34 -19.92 1.82
CA LEU A 184 -7.30 -19.45 0.90
C LEU A 184 -6.63 -18.13 1.34
N VAL A 185 -7.40 -17.21 1.92
CA VAL A 185 -6.89 -15.88 2.31
C VAL A 185 -6.11 -15.93 3.63
N VAL A 186 -6.58 -16.69 4.63
CA VAL A 186 -5.99 -16.68 5.99
C VAL A 186 -5.18 -17.92 6.37
N ASN A 187 -5.17 -19.00 5.57
CA ASN A 187 -4.45 -20.22 5.94
C ASN A 187 -2.94 -20.12 5.66
N GLN A 188 -2.16 -19.89 6.72
CA GLN A 188 -0.70 -19.80 6.71
C GLN A 188 -0.01 -21.08 6.18
N GLN A 189 -0.58 -22.24 6.44
CA GLN A 189 -0.01 -23.54 6.05
C GLN A 189 -0.11 -23.78 4.53
N LEU A 190 -1.12 -23.20 3.88
CA LEU A 190 -1.26 -23.20 2.42
C LEU A 190 -0.18 -22.31 1.76
N TYR A 191 0.11 -21.14 2.34
CA TYR A 191 1.21 -20.28 1.90
C TYR A 191 2.57 -20.96 2.06
N GLU A 192 2.81 -21.64 3.18
CA GLU A 192 4.04 -22.41 3.40
C GLU A 192 4.18 -23.57 2.41
N SER A 193 3.09 -24.28 2.13
CA SER A 193 3.07 -25.38 1.16
C SER A 193 3.32 -24.88 -0.28
N MET A 194 2.73 -23.75 -0.68
CA MET A 194 3.00 -23.11 -1.97
C MET A 194 4.45 -22.63 -2.09
N ASN A 195 5.00 -22.05 -1.03
CA ASN A 195 6.39 -21.60 -1.01
C ASN A 195 7.36 -22.79 -1.13
N SER A 196 7.08 -23.91 -0.44
CA SER A 196 7.87 -25.13 -0.55
C SER A 196 7.77 -25.74 -1.95
N ALA A 197 6.57 -25.87 -2.51
CA ALA A 197 6.39 -26.34 -3.88
C ALA A 197 7.12 -25.47 -4.91
N THR A 198 7.13 -24.14 -4.70
CA THR A 198 7.85 -23.20 -5.57
C THR A 198 9.37 -23.39 -5.47
N ARG A 199 9.91 -23.65 -4.26
CA ARG A 199 11.34 -23.96 -4.08
C ARG A 199 11.72 -25.27 -4.73
N GLU A 200 10.89 -26.31 -4.61
CA GLU A 200 11.11 -27.60 -5.27
C GLU A 200 11.07 -27.48 -6.80
N LEU A 201 10.14 -26.71 -7.35
CA LEU A 201 10.10 -26.40 -8.78
C LEU A 201 11.35 -25.64 -9.24
N GLN A 202 11.82 -24.66 -8.46
CA GLN A 202 13.06 -23.96 -8.77
C GLN A 202 14.28 -24.90 -8.76
N ALA A 203 14.35 -25.81 -7.78
CA ALA A 203 15.39 -26.83 -7.72
C ALA A 203 15.34 -27.78 -8.92
N LEU A 204 14.15 -28.24 -9.31
CA LEU A 204 13.95 -29.07 -10.49
C LEU A 204 14.38 -28.35 -11.77
N VAL A 205 13.98 -27.09 -11.95
CA VAL A 205 14.39 -26.28 -13.11
C VAL A 205 15.91 -26.10 -13.15
N LYS A 206 16.55 -25.91 -11.99
CA LYS A 206 18.00 -25.82 -11.87
C LYS A 206 18.67 -27.14 -12.24
N ASP A 207 18.15 -28.27 -11.80
CA ASP A 207 18.66 -29.61 -12.12
C ASP A 207 18.50 -29.96 -13.60
N VAL A 208 17.34 -29.63 -14.19
CA VAL A 208 17.09 -29.79 -15.64
C VAL A 208 18.06 -28.94 -16.45
N ARG A 209 18.34 -27.71 -16.00
CA ARG A 209 19.31 -26.83 -16.67
C ARG A 209 20.75 -27.34 -16.54
N ALA A 210 21.12 -27.87 -15.38
CA ALA A 210 22.47 -28.38 -15.12
C ALA A 210 22.74 -29.70 -15.85
N ASN A 211 21.74 -30.60 -15.92
CA ASN A 211 21.89 -31.94 -16.47
C ASN A 211 20.71 -32.33 -17.39
N PRO A 212 20.48 -31.64 -18.51
CA PRO A 212 19.31 -31.85 -19.36
C PRO A 212 19.23 -33.29 -19.92
N LYS A 213 20.38 -33.94 -20.17
CA LYS A 213 20.46 -35.33 -20.65
C LYS A 213 19.89 -36.36 -19.66
N LYS A 214 19.86 -36.06 -18.36
CA LYS A 214 19.25 -36.93 -17.33
C LYS A 214 17.72 -36.98 -17.44
N PHE A 215 17.12 -35.88 -17.92
CA PHE A 215 15.66 -35.71 -18.02
C PHE A 215 15.13 -35.88 -19.45
N LEU A 216 16.02 -35.87 -20.45
CA LEU A 216 15.71 -36.09 -21.87
C LEU A 216 16.32 -37.42 -22.34
N SER A 217 15.82 -38.55 -21.84
CA SER A 217 16.11 -39.86 -22.44
C SER A 217 15.04 -40.19 -23.48
N ILE A 218 15.31 -39.82 -24.74
CA ILE A 218 14.47 -40.24 -25.86
C ILE A 218 14.76 -41.72 -26.11
N LYS A 219 13.86 -42.61 -25.67
CA LYS A 219 13.84 -43.99 -26.16
C LYS A 219 13.37 -43.96 -27.61
N LEU A 220 14.32 -43.95 -28.54
CA LEU A 220 14.06 -44.27 -29.94
C LEU A 220 13.75 -45.77 -30.04
N SER A 221 12.48 -46.12 -30.05
CA SER A 221 12.03 -47.41 -30.57
C SER A 221 12.10 -47.33 -32.10
N LEU A 222 13.17 -47.87 -32.68
CA LEU A 222 13.28 -48.06 -34.13
C LEU A 222 12.34 -49.21 -34.54
N PHE A 223 11.45 -48.91 -35.47
CA PHE A 223 10.73 -49.89 -36.30
C PHE A 223 11.66 -50.43 -37.39
#